data_AF-A0AAP2HCX3-F1
#
_entry.id   AF-A0AAP2HCX3-F1
#
_cell.length_a   1.000
_cell.length_b   1.000
_cell.length_c   1.000
_cell.angle_alpha   90.00
_cell.angle_beta   90.00
_cell.angle_gamma   90.00
#
_symmetry.space_group_name_H-M   'P 1'
#
loop_
_entity.id
_entity.type
_entity.pdbx_description
1 polymer ?
#
loop_
_entity_poly.entity_id
_entity_poly.type
_entity_poly.pdbx_seq_one_letter_code
_entity_poly.pdbx_strand_id
1 'polypeptide(L)'
;MIMEKLVYLALGAALTWMFYFIQRRVERRGAVEAIERNQKLLDLKTGLDESNTNLDDLRRLEQRLIGKAETAARIADNYFSKAEEVARQSDDIAVTQHDMNQQALDEFQRADARLGTVVAHLRRQLDEETLAIFDDAHRSWLQFRDRYARFVSQSYAGGSIRPLIHAVTLESVTELWTNELETQLGDESV
;
A
#
# COMPACT_ATOMS: atom_id res chain seq x y z
N MET A 1 -24.89 -12.61 -72.27
CA MET A 1 -26.06 -12.40 -71.37
C MET A 1 -26.26 -13.51 -70.33
N ILE A 2 -26.13 -14.82 -70.64
CA ILE A 2 -26.31 -15.91 -69.64
C ILE A 2 -25.06 -16.12 -68.77
N MET A 3 -23.85 -16.02 -69.36
CA MET A 3 -22.57 -16.18 -68.63
C MET A 3 -22.35 -15.12 -67.54
N GLU A 4 -22.64 -13.84 -67.78
CA GLU A 4 -22.50 -12.77 -66.76
C GLU A 4 -23.41 -13.02 -65.54
N LYS A 5 -24.65 -13.46 -65.76
CA LYS A 5 -25.59 -13.74 -64.66
C LYS A 5 -25.11 -14.90 -63.77
N LEU A 6 -24.46 -15.91 -64.35
CA LEU A 6 -23.84 -17.01 -63.60
C LEU A 6 -22.64 -16.54 -62.78
N VAL A 7 -21.83 -15.61 -63.31
CA VAL A 7 -20.70 -15.02 -62.57
C VAL A 7 -21.20 -14.23 -61.36
N TYR A 8 -22.21 -13.37 -61.50
CA TYR A 8 -22.78 -12.62 -60.38
C TYR A 8 -23.42 -13.54 -59.32
N LEU A 9 -24.07 -14.62 -59.74
CA LEU A 9 -24.68 -15.58 -58.82
C LEU A 9 -23.62 -16.37 -58.04
N ALA A 10 -22.54 -16.77 -58.71
CA ALA A 10 -21.39 -17.39 -58.06
C ALA A 10 -20.68 -16.42 -57.09
N LEU A 11 -20.55 -15.15 -57.47
CA LEU A 11 -19.94 -14.11 -56.61
C LEU A 11 -20.79 -13.85 -55.36
N GLY A 12 -22.12 -13.76 -55.50
CA GLY A 12 -23.04 -13.59 -54.38
C GLY A 12 -23.03 -14.80 -53.43
N ALA A 13 -22.97 -16.02 -53.96
CA ALA A 13 -22.80 -17.24 -53.17
C ALA A 13 -21.45 -17.26 -52.42
N ALA A 14 -20.37 -16.85 -53.07
CA ALA A 14 -19.07 -16.76 -52.44
C ALA A 14 -19.03 -15.71 -51.31
N LEU A 15 -19.66 -14.55 -51.51
CA LEU A 15 -19.75 -13.48 -50.51
C LEU A 15 -20.59 -13.89 -49.30
N THR A 16 -21.73 -14.53 -49.50
CA THR A 16 -22.57 -15.04 -48.40
C THR A 16 -21.89 -16.17 -47.63
N TRP A 17 -21.17 -17.06 -48.34
CA TRP A 17 -20.38 -18.11 -47.71
C TRP A 17 -19.21 -17.54 -46.89
N MET A 18 -18.52 -16.54 -47.43
CA MET A 18 -17.43 -15.83 -46.75
C MET A 18 -17.94 -15.08 -45.52
N PHE A 19 -19.08 -14.39 -45.64
CA PHE A 19 -19.74 -13.71 -44.52
C PHE A 19 -20.14 -14.67 -43.41
N TYR A 20 -20.79 -15.80 -43.75
CA TYR A 20 -21.14 -16.86 -42.80
C TYR A 20 -19.90 -17.42 -42.07
N PHE A 21 -18.80 -17.63 -42.79
CA PHE A 21 -17.56 -18.15 -42.18
C PHE A 21 -16.89 -17.14 -41.25
N ILE A 22 -16.91 -15.85 -41.60
CA ILE A 22 -16.39 -14.78 -40.75
C ILE A 22 -17.22 -14.68 -39.47
N GLN A 23 -18.55 -14.62 -39.59
CA GLN A 23 -19.47 -14.57 -38.44
C GLN A 23 -19.25 -15.78 -37.51
N ARG A 24 -19.20 -16.99 -38.08
CA ARG A 24 -18.99 -18.23 -37.32
C ARG A 24 -17.63 -18.29 -36.63
N ARG A 25 -16.60 -17.65 -37.18
CA ARG A 25 -15.27 -17.56 -36.55
C ARG A 25 -15.25 -16.59 -35.37
N VAL A 26 -15.97 -15.48 -35.47
CA VAL A 26 -16.11 -14.50 -34.38
C VAL A 26 -16.92 -15.08 -33.22
N GLU A 27 -18.06 -15.72 -33.48
CA GLU A 27 -18.89 -16.36 -32.45
C GLU A 27 -18.14 -17.49 -31.72
N ARG A 28 -17.35 -18.30 -32.46
CA ARG A 28 -16.50 -19.33 -31.85
C ARG A 28 -15.43 -18.78 -30.92
N ARG A 29 -14.82 -17.63 -31.25
CA ARG A 29 -13.83 -16.98 -30.37
C ARG A 29 -14.48 -16.57 -29.04
N GLY A 30 -15.63 -15.91 -29.10
CA GLY A 30 -16.37 -15.53 -27.90
C GLY A 30 -16.78 -16.72 -27.03
N ALA A 31 -17.20 -17.83 -27.65
CA ALA A 31 -17.53 -19.06 -26.93
C ALA A 31 -16.29 -19.69 -26.26
N VAL A 32 -15.14 -19.71 -26.94
CA VAL A 32 -13.89 -20.24 -26.39
C VAL A 32 -13.38 -19.38 -25.23
N GLU A 33 -13.40 -18.05 -25.38
CA GLU A 33 -13.01 -17.12 -24.32
C GLU A 33 -13.91 -17.24 -23.08
N ALA A 34 -15.23 -17.42 -23.28
CA ALA A 34 -16.17 -17.63 -22.20
C ALA A 34 -15.91 -18.96 -21.45
N ILE A 35 -15.59 -20.03 -22.18
CA ILE A 35 -15.24 -21.32 -21.60
C ILE A 35 -13.94 -21.21 -20.80
N GLU A 36 -12.89 -20.61 -21.35
CA GLU A 36 -11.61 -20.42 -20.65
C GLU A 36 -11.78 -19.60 -19.37
N ARG A 37 -12.58 -18.54 -19.41
CA ARG A 37 -12.90 -17.73 -18.24
C ARG A 37 -13.64 -18.54 -17.18
N ASN A 38 -14.64 -19.32 -17.57
CA ASN A 38 -15.39 -20.16 -16.63
C ASN A 38 -14.51 -21.26 -16.02
N GLN A 39 -13.62 -21.85 -16.81
CA GLN A 39 -12.63 -22.82 -16.32
C GLN A 39 -11.73 -22.18 -15.25
N LYS A 40 -11.17 -20.99 -15.52
CA LYS A 40 -10.36 -20.24 -14.54
C LYS A 40 -11.12 -19.89 -13.27
N LEU A 41 -12.40 -19.54 -13.38
CA LEU A 41 -13.25 -19.26 -12.21
C LEU A 41 -13.52 -20.52 -11.40
N LEU A 42 -13.70 -21.66 -12.05
CA LEU A 42 -13.86 -22.96 -11.40
C LEU A 42 -12.57 -23.40 -10.71
N ASP A 43 -11.43 -23.29 -11.38
CA ASP A 43 -10.13 -23.63 -10.81
C ASP A 43 -9.80 -22.72 -9.62
N LEU A 44 -10.08 -21.41 -9.75
CA LEU A 44 -9.95 -20.45 -8.65
C LEU A 44 -10.87 -20.82 -7.48
N LYS A 45 -12.16 -21.09 -7.73
CA LYS A 45 -13.10 -21.51 -6.69
C LYS A 45 -12.66 -22.80 -6.03
N THR A 46 -12.17 -23.76 -6.80
CA THR A 46 -11.70 -25.05 -6.29
C THR A 46 -10.46 -24.86 -5.41
N GLY A 47 -9.48 -24.06 -5.85
CA GLY A 47 -8.32 -23.73 -5.03
C GLY A 47 -8.66 -22.94 -3.77
N LEU A 48 -9.66 -22.06 -3.84
CA LEU A 48 -10.21 -21.34 -2.68
C LEU A 48 -10.89 -22.30 -1.70
N ASP A 49 -11.72 -23.21 -2.18
CA ASP A 49 -12.41 -24.22 -1.36
C ASP A 49 -11.40 -25.20 -0.71
N GLU A 50 -10.37 -25.65 -1.44
CA GLU A 50 -9.29 -26.52 -0.93
C GLU A 50 -8.44 -25.83 0.16
N SER A 51 -8.21 -24.52 0.01
CA SER A 51 -7.44 -23.71 0.97
C SER A 51 -8.31 -23.14 2.10
N ASN A 52 -9.61 -23.46 2.13
CA ASN A 52 -10.58 -22.92 3.08
C ASN A 52 -10.55 -21.37 3.15
N THR A 53 -10.29 -20.71 2.01
CA THR A 53 -10.14 -19.26 1.88
C THR A 53 -11.26 -18.72 1.00
N ASN A 54 -11.86 -17.58 1.36
CA ASN A 54 -12.91 -16.95 0.54
C ASN A 54 -12.32 -15.87 -0.40
N LEU A 55 -12.98 -15.62 -1.53
CA LEU A 55 -12.67 -14.52 -2.45
C LEU A 55 -12.66 -13.15 -1.74
N ASP A 56 -13.55 -12.96 -0.76
CA ASP A 56 -13.60 -11.73 0.04
C ASP A 56 -12.34 -11.57 0.92
N ASP A 57 -11.77 -12.66 1.42
CA ASP A 57 -10.51 -12.64 2.19
C ASP A 57 -9.34 -12.27 1.30
N LEU A 58 -9.29 -12.78 0.07
CA LEU A 58 -8.26 -12.41 -0.90
C LEU A 58 -8.33 -10.94 -1.29
N ARG A 59 -9.54 -10.39 -1.49
CA ARG A 59 -9.73 -8.97 -1.79
C ARG A 59 -9.28 -8.08 -0.62
N ARG A 60 -9.62 -8.47 0.61
CA ARG A 60 -9.12 -7.77 1.81
C ARG A 60 -7.59 -7.83 1.90
N LEU A 61 -6.98 -8.97 1.59
CA LEU A 61 -5.53 -9.11 1.56
C LEU A 61 -4.90 -8.24 0.48
N GLU A 62 -5.44 -8.25 -0.75
CA GLU A 62 -4.98 -7.43 -1.86
C GLU A 62 -5.02 -5.94 -1.50
N GLN A 63 -6.14 -5.45 -0.96
CA GLN A 63 -6.27 -4.07 -0.50
C GLN A 63 -5.22 -3.71 0.57
N ARG A 64 -5.00 -4.60 1.55
CA ARG A 64 -3.94 -4.41 2.55
C ARG A 64 -2.54 -4.37 1.93
N LEU A 65 -2.27 -5.22 0.94
CA LEU A 65 -0.98 -5.26 0.24
C LEU A 65 -0.75 -3.98 -0.57
N ILE A 66 -1.78 -3.48 -1.25
CA ILE A 66 -1.73 -2.20 -1.97
C ILE A 66 -1.45 -1.06 -0.98
N GLY A 67 -2.19 -0.96 0.13
CA GLY A 67 -1.94 0.07 1.14
C GLY A 67 -0.54 0.01 1.77
N LYS A 68 0.00 -1.21 1.99
CA LYS A 68 1.40 -1.37 2.44
C LYS A 68 2.41 -0.92 1.39
N ALA A 69 2.16 -1.18 0.11
CA ALA A 69 3.02 -0.71 -0.99
C ALA A 69 3.00 0.82 -1.11
N GLU A 70 1.83 1.44 -1.00
CA GLU A 70 1.68 2.90 -0.99
C GLU A 70 2.39 3.54 0.20
N THR A 71 2.24 2.95 1.39
CA THR A 71 2.98 3.37 2.58
C THR A 71 4.50 3.28 2.37
N ALA A 72 5.00 2.20 1.79
CA ALA A 72 6.42 2.05 1.50
C ALA A 72 6.92 3.11 0.51
N ALA A 73 6.13 3.43 -0.52
CA ALA A 73 6.45 4.50 -1.48
C ALA A 73 6.50 5.89 -0.79
N ARG A 74 5.51 6.20 0.07
CA ARG A 74 5.47 7.45 0.84
C ARG A 74 6.67 7.59 1.78
N ILE A 75 7.03 6.52 2.47
CA ILE A 75 8.20 6.49 3.35
C ILE A 75 9.47 6.77 2.53
N ALA A 76 9.63 6.14 1.37
CA ALA A 76 10.77 6.38 0.50
C ALA A 76 10.83 7.86 0.05
N ASP A 77 9.71 8.42 -0.39
CA ASP A 77 9.60 9.82 -0.83
C ASP A 77 9.96 10.82 0.28
N ASN A 78 9.50 10.57 1.52
CA ASN A 78 9.87 11.36 2.69
C ASN A 78 11.39 11.33 2.94
N TYR A 79 12.03 10.16 2.85
CA TYR A 79 13.48 10.06 3.00
C TYR A 79 14.25 10.80 1.89
N PHE A 80 13.78 10.72 0.64
CA PHE A 80 14.39 11.47 -0.47
C PHE A 80 14.27 12.97 -0.26
N SER A 81 13.07 13.44 0.10
CA SER A 81 12.80 14.87 0.36
C SER A 81 13.64 15.42 1.50
N LYS A 82 13.74 14.67 2.61
CA LYS A 82 14.56 15.07 3.78
C LYS A 82 16.06 15.09 3.44
N ALA A 83 16.53 14.15 2.63
CA ALA A 83 17.92 14.14 2.15
C ALA A 83 18.23 15.35 1.25
N GLU A 84 17.30 15.75 0.39
CA GLU A 84 17.44 16.94 -0.45
C GLU A 84 17.46 18.22 0.39
N GLU A 85 16.60 18.33 1.41
CA GLU A 85 16.59 19.49 2.31
C GLU A 85 17.91 19.64 3.06
N VAL A 86 18.46 18.55 3.59
CA VAL A 86 19.78 18.55 4.24
C VAL A 86 20.87 19.01 3.27
N ALA A 87 20.83 18.56 2.01
CA ALA A 87 21.79 18.97 0.99
C ALA A 87 21.65 20.45 0.57
N ARG A 88 20.46 21.06 0.71
CA ARG A 88 20.27 22.50 0.46
C ARG A 88 20.69 23.37 1.65
N GLN A 89 20.53 22.88 2.88
CA GLN A 89 20.87 23.61 4.11
C GLN A 89 22.38 23.63 4.40
N SER A 90 23.18 22.81 3.73
CA SER A 90 24.63 22.71 3.97
C SER A 90 25.45 23.93 3.54
N ASP A 91 24.87 24.89 2.82
CA ASP A 91 25.61 26.00 2.21
C ASP A 91 25.59 27.34 2.97
N ASP A 92 24.87 27.53 4.09
CA ASP A 92 24.76 28.90 4.66
C ASP A 92 24.64 29.07 6.19
N ILE A 93 24.60 28.01 7.03
CA ILE A 93 24.44 28.18 8.50
C ILE A 93 25.39 27.27 9.28
N ALA A 94 26.17 27.87 10.19
CA ALA A 94 26.92 27.14 11.21
C ALA A 94 25.95 26.56 12.26
N VAL A 95 25.27 25.47 11.92
CA VAL A 95 24.34 24.78 12.82
C VAL A 95 25.13 24.13 13.96
N THR A 96 24.77 24.43 15.21
CA THR A 96 25.40 23.81 16.36
C THR A 96 24.79 22.45 16.67
N GLN A 97 25.53 21.57 17.36
CA GLN A 97 24.96 20.30 17.85
C GLN A 97 23.76 20.50 18.78
N HIS A 98 23.70 21.64 19.49
CA HIS A 98 22.54 21.98 20.31
C HIS A 98 21.31 22.22 19.44
N ASP A 99 21.47 23.01 18.37
CA ASP A 99 20.38 23.32 17.43
C ASP A 99 19.88 22.04 16.75
N MET A 100 20.79 21.15 16.31
CA MET A 100 20.42 19.85 15.73
C MET A 100 19.63 18.99 16.73
N ASN A 101 20.06 18.94 18.00
CA ASN A 101 19.37 18.20 19.05
C ASN A 101 17.96 18.75 19.30
N GLN A 102 17.79 20.08 19.31
CA GLN A 102 16.48 20.71 19.48
C GLN A 102 15.58 20.45 18.28
N GLN A 103 16.08 20.65 17.07
CA GLN A 103 15.30 20.40 15.85
C GLN A 103 14.79 18.95 15.79
N ALA A 104 15.65 17.97 16.06
CA ALA A 104 15.23 16.57 16.05
C ALA A 104 14.20 16.24 17.13
N LEU A 105 14.27 16.90 18.29
CA LEU A 105 13.26 16.77 19.33
C LEU A 105 11.91 17.35 18.87
N ASP A 106 11.92 18.52 18.23
CA ASP A 106 10.72 19.15 17.69
C ASP A 106 10.08 18.31 16.58
N GLU A 107 10.89 17.73 15.69
CA GLU A 107 10.44 16.80 14.65
C GLU A 107 9.78 15.56 15.25
N PHE A 108 10.39 14.95 16.27
CA PHE A 108 9.77 13.86 17.01
C PHE A 108 8.43 14.27 17.65
N GLN A 109 8.34 15.46 18.27
CA GLN A 109 7.10 15.93 18.89
C GLN A 109 5.97 16.09 17.86
N ARG A 110 6.28 16.55 16.64
CA ARG A 110 5.30 16.63 15.54
C ARG A 110 4.83 15.23 15.12
N ALA A 111 5.75 14.29 14.97
CA ALA A 111 5.41 12.89 14.64
C ALA A 111 4.54 12.26 15.74
N ASP A 112 4.86 12.50 17.02
CA ASP A 112 4.09 11.98 18.16
C ASP A 112 2.68 12.60 18.24
N ALA A 113 2.54 13.89 17.92
CA ALA A 113 1.23 14.54 17.81
C ALA A 113 0.39 13.96 16.67
N ARG A 114 1.01 13.65 15.52
CA ARG A 114 0.35 12.97 14.40
C ARG A 114 -0.14 11.58 14.83
N LEU A 115 0.71 10.79 15.47
CA LEU A 115 0.35 9.50 16.04
C LEU A 115 -0.86 9.63 16.98
N GLY A 116 -0.82 10.61 17.90
CA GLY A 116 -1.92 10.85 18.84
C GLY A 116 -3.25 11.11 18.14
N THR A 117 -3.23 11.84 17.02
CA THR A 117 -4.41 12.12 16.20
C THR A 117 -4.97 10.86 15.54
N VAL A 118 -4.10 10.04 14.93
CA VAL A 118 -4.50 8.77 14.28
C VAL A 118 -5.03 7.77 15.30
N VAL A 119 -4.37 7.65 16.46
CA VAL A 119 -4.81 6.78 17.56
C VAL A 119 -6.19 7.23 18.08
N ALA A 120 -6.39 8.54 18.27
CA ALA A 120 -7.69 9.06 18.71
C ALA A 120 -8.80 8.86 17.67
N HIS A 121 -8.47 8.88 16.37
CA HIS A 121 -9.40 8.53 15.30
C HIS A 121 -9.79 7.04 15.37
N LEU A 122 -8.79 6.15 15.37
CA LEU A 122 -9.00 4.70 15.43
C LEU A 122 -9.82 4.29 16.65
N ARG A 123 -9.50 4.80 17.85
CA ARG A 123 -10.25 4.50 19.08
C ARG A 123 -11.75 4.80 18.99
N ARG A 124 -12.16 5.80 18.18
CA ARG A 124 -13.58 6.16 18.01
C ARG A 124 -14.36 5.18 17.12
N GLN A 125 -13.66 4.36 16.33
CA GLN A 125 -14.26 3.42 15.39
C GLN A 125 -14.36 1.99 15.93
N LEU A 126 -13.68 1.69 17.05
CA LEU A 126 -13.63 0.34 17.63
C LEU A 126 -14.75 0.11 18.66
N ASP A 127 -15.28 -1.11 18.70
CA ASP A 127 -16.09 -1.58 19.82
C ASP A 127 -15.26 -1.76 21.10
N GLU A 128 -15.92 -1.95 22.24
CA GLU A 128 -15.27 -1.99 23.56
C GLU A 128 -14.23 -3.12 23.71
N GLU A 129 -14.52 -4.29 23.16
CA GLU A 129 -13.61 -5.45 23.22
C GLU A 129 -12.36 -5.19 22.37
N THR A 130 -12.57 -4.76 21.13
CA THR A 130 -11.47 -4.47 20.18
C THR A 130 -10.64 -3.28 20.63
N LEU A 131 -11.26 -2.26 21.22
CA LEU A 131 -10.59 -1.10 21.81
C LEU A 131 -9.63 -1.51 22.92
N ALA A 132 -10.04 -2.40 23.82
CA ALA A 132 -9.19 -2.87 24.91
C ALA A 132 -7.96 -3.63 24.39
N ILE A 133 -8.14 -4.45 23.35
CA ILE A 133 -7.04 -5.16 22.68
C ILE A 133 -6.08 -4.17 22.03
N PHE A 134 -6.61 -3.19 21.29
CA PHE A 134 -5.81 -2.16 20.64
C PHE A 134 -5.01 -1.31 21.64
N ASP A 135 -5.64 -0.89 22.74
CA ASP A 135 -4.98 -0.06 23.75
C ASP A 135 -3.83 -0.79 24.44
N ASP A 136 -3.97 -2.10 24.69
CA ASP A 136 -2.88 -2.90 25.24
C ASP A 136 -1.72 -3.07 24.26
N ALA A 137 -2.03 -3.34 22.98
CA ALA A 137 -1.04 -3.41 21.92
C ALA A 137 -0.29 -2.07 21.75
N HIS A 138 -1.02 -0.96 21.71
CA HIS A 138 -0.45 0.37 21.56
C HIS A 138 0.43 0.77 22.76
N ARG A 139 -0.01 0.47 23.99
CA ARG A 139 0.79 0.69 25.20
C ARG A 139 2.07 -0.12 25.20
N SER A 140 2.01 -1.38 24.77
CA SER A 140 3.18 -2.24 24.64
C SER A 140 4.14 -1.73 23.57
N TRP A 141 3.61 -1.23 22.46
CA TRP A 141 4.39 -0.60 21.40
C TRP A 141 5.10 0.68 21.88
N LEU A 142 4.46 1.54 22.68
CA LEU A 142 5.10 2.73 23.26
C LEU A 142 6.31 2.34 24.14
N GLN A 143 6.17 1.29 24.95
CA GLN A 143 7.30 0.77 25.73
C GLN A 143 8.42 0.22 24.85
N PHE A 144 8.08 -0.48 23.76
CA PHE A 144 9.07 -0.93 22.78
C PHE A 144 9.80 0.25 22.15
N ARG A 145 9.09 1.28 21.67
CA ARG A 145 9.65 2.49 21.05
C ARG A 145 10.69 3.12 21.97
N ASP A 146 10.32 3.38 23.21
CA ASP A 146 11.19 4.08 24.16
C ASP A 146 12.43 3.24 24.52
N ARG A 147 12.27 1.92 24.67
CA ARG A 147 13.38 0.99 24.93
C ARG A 147 14.31 0.87 23.71
N TYR A 148 13.74 0.82 22.52
CA TYR A 148 14.49 0.71 21.28
C TYR A 148 15.28 1.97 20.98
N ALA A 149 14.69 3.16 21.10
CA ALA A 149 15.40 4.43 20.94
C ALA A 149 16.53 4.57 21.97
N ARG A 150 16.29 4.16 23.23
CA ARG A 150 17.34 4.10 24.24
C ARG A 150 18.47 3.15 23.83
N PHE A 151 18.15 1.94 23.38
CA PHE A 151 19.12 0.95 22.93
C PHE A 151 19.98 1.48 21.79
N VAL A 152 19.38 2.03 20.73
CA VAL A 152 20.11 2.58 19.57
C VAL A 152 21.03 3.73 19.98
N SER A 153 20.53 4.66 20.80
CA SER A 153 21.32 5.82 21.25
C SER A 153 22.45 5.45 22.23
N GLN A 154 22.42 4.25 22.82
CA GLN A 154 23.37 3.86 23.86
C GLN A 154 24.80 3.74 23.34
N SER A 155 24.99 3.37 22.07
CA SER A 155 26.31 3.34 21.41
C SER A 155 27.02 4.70 21.38
N TYR A 156 26.29 5.79 21.64
CA TYR A 156 26.78 7.17 21.64
C TYR A 156 26.85 7.76 23.06
N ALA A 157 26.80 6.93 24.10
CA ALA A 157 26.84 7.38 25.50
C ALA A 157 28.03 8.34 25.76
N GLY A 158 27.73 9.48 26.41
CA GLY A 158 28.71 10.53 26.70
C GLY A 158 28.99 11.51 25.55
N GLY A 159 28.52 11.25 24.33
CA GLY A 159 28.64 12.15 23.18
C GLY A 159 27.50 13.16 23.07
N SER A 160 27.80 14.35 22.56
CA SER A 160 26.80 15.42 22.30
C SER A 160 25.78 15.07 21.22
N ILE A 161 26.06 14.05 20.40
CA ILE A 161 25.19 13.53 19.33
C ILE A 161 24.13 12.54 19.84
N ARG A 162 24.28 12.01 21.06
CA ARG A 162 23.34 11.02 21.60
C ARG A 162 21.88 11.49 21.63
N PRO A 163 21.55 12.72 22.05
CA PRO A 163 20.17 13.21 22.04
C PRO A 163 19.57 13.24 20.63
N LEU A 164 20.34 13.66 19.62
CA LEU A 164 19.96 13.63 18.21
C LEU A 164 19.59 12.21 17.77
N ILE A 165 20.48 11.24 17.98
CA ILE A 165 20.22 9.84 17.58
C ILE A 165 18.98 9.29 18.30
N HIS A 166 18.81 9.61 19.58
CA HIS A 166 17.64 9.19 20.34
C HIS A 166 16.34 9.78 19.75
N ALA A 167 16.31 11.08 19.47
CA ALA A 167 15.14 11.77 18.93
C ALA A 167 14.78 11.30 17.52
N VAL A 168 15.76 11.18 16.62
CA VAL A 168 15.54 10.66 15.25
C VAL A 168 15.04 9.22 15.28
N THR A 169 15.51 8.39 16.22
CA THR A 169 15.01 7.02 16.36
C THR A 169 13.56 6.99 16.84
N LEU A 170 13.21 7.86 17.80
CA LEU A 170 11.82 8.01 18.27
C LEU A 170 10.89 8.47 17.13
N GLU A 171 11.30 9.48 16.36
CA GLU A 171 10.59 9.97 15.18
C GLU A 171 10.34 8.83 14.18
N SER A 172 11.42 8.16 13.75
CA SER A 172 11.36 7.11 12.72
C SER A 172 10.41 5.96 13.09
N VAL A 173 10.50 5.47 14.33
CA VAL A 173 9.64 4.37 14.80
C VAL A 173 8.19 4.84 14.92
N THR A 174 7.96 6.08 15.36
CA THR A 174 6.63 6.68 15.48
C THR A 174 5.95 6.85 14.12
N GLU A 175 6.68 7.35 13.13
CA GLU A 175 6.20 7.48 11.75
C GLU A 175 5.80 6.14 11.14
N LEU A 176 6.63 5.09 11.35
CA LEU A 176 6.32 3.74 10.86
C LEU A 176 5.04 3.17 11.46
N TRP A 177 4.87 3.30 12.77
CA TRP A 177 3.66 2.82 13.43
C TRP A 177 2.43 3.62 13.03
N THR A 178 2.56 4.94 12.91
CA THR A 178 1.47 5.81 12.45
C THR A 178 0.99 5.39 11.06
N ASN A 179 1.91 5.13 10.13
CA ASN A 179 1.55 4.71 8.77
C ASN A 179 0.96 3.28 8.74
N GLU A 180 1.41 2.38 9.62
CA GLU A 180 0.79 1.05 9.75
C GLU A 180 -0.65 1.16 10.27
N LEU A 181 -0.92 2.04 11.25
CA LEU A 181 -2.28 2.32 11.72
C LEU A 181 -3.16 2.93 10.62
N GLU A 182 -2.64 3.91 9.88
CA GLU A 182 -3.35 4.49 8.71
C GLU A 182 -3.66 3.43 7.64
N THR A 183 -2.74 2.51 7.39
CA THR A 183 -2.97 1.41 6.43
C THR A 183 -4.06 0.45 6.90
N GLN A 184 -4.17 0.21 8.21
CA GLN A 184 -5.20 -0.65 8.79
C GLN A 184 -6.58 0.01 8.80
N LEU A 185 -6.63 1.34 8.93
CA LEU A 185 -7.85 2.13 8.82
C LEU A 185 -8.43 2.10 7.40
N GLY A 186 -7.60 1.86 6.38
CA GLY A 186 -8.00 1.99 4.99
C GLY A 186 -8.35 3.43 4.62
N ASP A 187 -8.71 3.68 3.37
CA ASP A 187 -9.07 5.01 2.85
C ASP A 187 -10.46 5.49 3.33
N GLU A 188 -10.89 5.11 4.54
CA GLU A 188 -12.05 5.69 5.21
C GLU A 188 -11.68 7.06 5.82
N SER A 189 -11.44 8.00 4.90
CA SER A 189 -11.48 9.46 5.04
C SER A 189 -10.67 10.10 6.18
N VAL A 190 -9.49 10.60 5.83
CA VAL A 190 -9.03 11.93 6.29
C VAL A 190 -9.55 12.98 5.32
#